data_AF-A0A7C4FSH9-F1
#
_entry.id   AF-A0A7C4FSH9-F1
#
_cell.length_a   1.000
_cell.length_b   1.000
_cell.length_c   1.000
_cell.angle_alpha   90.00
_cell.angle_beta   90.00
_cell.angle_gamma   90.00
#
_symmetry.space_group_name_H-M   'P 1'
#
loop_
_entity.id
_entity.type
_entity.pdbx_description
1 polymer ?
#
loop_
_entity_poly.entity_id
_entity_poly.type
_entity_poly.pdbx_seq_one_letter_code
_entity_poly.pdbx_strand_id
1 'polypeptide(L)' 'VCYTAKDNSVYAICREIPKGELILTAPKPTANVSVNILGVNKPLKWKHENGNFIIELPDSIAVEIPSSHACVFKLCGVE' A
#
# COMPACT_ATOMS: atom_id res chain seq x y z
N VAL A 1 -5.81 -2.61 -9.22
CA VAL A 1 -6.06 -2.10 -7.85
C VAL A 1 -7.38 -1.36 -7.84
N CYS A 2 -8.20 -1.54 -6.81
CA CYS A 2 -9.40 -0.73 -6.57
C CYS A 2 -9.16 0.19 -5.36
N TYR A 3 -9.85 1.32 -5.28
CA TYR A 3 -9.68 2.27 -4.18
C TYR A 3 -10.99 2.51 -3.44
N THR A 4 -10.89 2.69 -2.13
CA THR A 4 -11.95 3.30 -1.30
C THR A 4 -11.30 4.30 -0.37
N ALA A 5 -12.07 5.24 0.18
CA ALA A 5 -11.55 6.22 1.13
C ALA A 5 -12.47 6.33 2.33
N LYS A 6 -11.87 6.58 3.50
CA LYS A 6 -12.58 6.92 4.74
C LYS A 6 -11.70 7.84 5.56
N ASP A 7 -12.29 8.93 6.04
CA ASP A 7 -11.58 9.97 6.80
C ASP A 7 -10.34 10.45 6.02
N ASN A 8 -9.17 10.50 6.67
CA ASN A 8 -7.90 10.89 6.05
C ASN A 8 -7.10 9.69 5.51
N SER A 9 -7.78 8.62 5.08
CA SER A 9 -7.15 7.38 4.61
C SER A 9 -7.73 6.90 3.29
N VAL A 10 -6.85 6.52 2.38
CA VAL A 10 -7.16 5.80 1.14
C VAL A 10 -6.76 4.34 1.30
N TYR A 11 -7.59 3.43 0.82
CA TYR A 11 -7.37 2.00 0.88
C TYR A 11 -7.18 1.48 -0.54
N ALA A 12 -5.97 1.03 -0.85
CA ALA A 12 -5.65 0.37 -2.10
C ALA A 12 -5.87 -1.14 -1.95
N ILE A 13 -6.88 -1.66 -2.64
CA ILE A 13 -7.31 -3.06 -2.59
C ILE A 13 -6.70 -3.79 -3.80
N CYS A 14 -5.80 -4.71 -3.52
CA CYS A 14 -5.18 -5.59 -4.51
C CYS A 14 -5.89 -6.95 -4.49
N ARG A 15 -6.26 -7.46 -5.67
CA ARG A 15 -6.92 -8.77 -5.87
C ARG A 15 -5.92 -9.94 -5.96
N GLU A 16 -4.68 -9.66 -5.61
CA GLU A 16 -3.55 -10.57 -5.57
C GLU A 16 -2.47 -9.90 -4.72
N ILE A 17 -1.56 -10.69 -4.14
CA ILE A 17 -0.45 -10.18 -3.35
C ILE A 17 0.65 -9.71 -4.32
N PRO A 18 1.06 -8.43 -4.29
CA PRO A 18 2.16 -7.94 -5.12
C PRO A 18 3.48 -8.66 -4.76
N LYS A 19 4.40 -8.76 -5.73
CA LYS A 19 5.71 -9.37 -5.51
C LYS A 19 6.78 -8.30 -5.49
N GLY A 20 7.47 -8.14 -4.37
CA GLY A 20 8.56 -7.17 -4.20
C GLY A 20 8.10 -5.72 -4.02
N GLU A 21 7.20 -5.24 -4.88
CA GLU A 21 6.68 -3.88 -4.81
C GLU A 21 5.23 -3.77 -5.30
N LEU A 22 4.54 -2.74 -4.82
CA LEU A 22 3.26 -2.27 -5.36
C LEU A 22 3.46 -0.90 -5.98
N ILE A 23 3.21 -0.81 -7.29
CA ILE A 23 3.29 0.44 -8.04
C ILE A 23 1.88 1.01 -8.22
N LEU A 24 1.65 2.22 -7.73
CA LEU A 24 0.39 2.95 -7.86
C LEU A 24 0.60 4.23 -8.66
N THR A 25 -0.27 4.50 -9.62
CA THR A 25 -0.31 5.79 -10.34
C THR A 25 -1.19 6.84 -9.66
N ALA A 26 -1.97 6.42 -8.65
CA ALA A 26 -2.79 7.24 -7.77
C ALA A 26 -3.08 6.45 -6.47
N PRO A 27 -3.28 7.10 -5.31
CA PRO A 27 -3.17 8.54 -5.07
C PRO A 27 -1.71 9.02 -5.03
N LYS A 28 -1.50 10.34 -5.01
CA LYS A 28 -0.16 10.94 -4.90
C LYS A 28 0.26 11.04 -3.43
N PRO A 29 1.51 10.70 -3.09
CA PRO A 29 2.01 10.85 -1.73
C PRO A 29 2.30 12.33 -1.41
N THR A 30 1.92 12.79 -0.21
CA THR A 30 2.35 14.08 0.34
C THR A 30 3.62 13.92 1.21
N ALA A 31 4.06 15.00 1.86
CA ALA A 31 5.21 14.96 2.78
C ALA A 31 5.01 14.06 4.02
N ASN A 32 3.76 13.79 4.41
CA ASN A 32 3.42 13.08 5.66
C ASN A 32 2.69 11.75 5.41
N VAL A 33 3.27 10.91 4.56
CA VAL A 33 2.65 9.63 4.18
C VAL A 33 3.06 8.50 5.11
N SER A 34 2.06 7.71 5.50
CA SER A 34 2.26 6.41 6.16
C SER A 34 1.57 5.31 5.37
N VAL A 35 2.24 4.18 5.22
CA VAL A 35 1.72 2.99 4.51
C VAL A 35 1.74 1.79 5.43
N ASN A 36 0.62 1.08 5.54
CA ASN A 36 0.51 -0.18 6.30
C ASN A 36 -0.38 -1.18 5.54
N ILE A 37 -0.20 -2.48 5.77
CA ILE A 37 -1.13 -3.51 5.29
C ILE A 37 -2.13 -3.84 6.39
N LEU A 38 -3.42 -3.90 6.07
CA LEU A 38 -4.42 -4.35 7.05
C LEU A 38 -4.16 -5.81 7.44
N GLY A 39 -4.07 -6.06 8.75
CA GLY A 39 -3.72 -7.37 9.31
C GLY A 39 -2.22 -7.59 9.54
N VAL A 40 -1.36 -6.65 9.13
CA VAL A 40 0.09 -6.68 9.41
C VAL A 40 0.48 -5.42 10.18
N ASN A 41 0.97 -5.58 11.40
CA ASN A 41 1.35 -4.46 12.28
C ASN A 41 2.77 -3.95 12.00
N LYS A 42 3.10 -3.70 10.73
CA LYS A 42 4.40 -3.16 10.31
C LYS A 42 4.22 -2.06 9.27
N PRO A 43 4.84 -0.88 9.46
CA PRO A 43 4.86 0.15 8.44
C PRO A 43 5.69 -0.31 7.24
N LEU A 44 5.27 0.10 6.05
CA LEU A 44 6.00 -0.16 4.81
C LEU A 44 6.79 1.05 4.36
N LYS A 45 7.97 0.77 3.79
CA LYS A 45 8.75 1.75 3.06
C LYS A 45 8.09 2.06 1.73
N TRP A 46 8.30 3.27 1.26
CA TRP A 46 7.77 3.72 0.00
C TRP A 46 8.66 4.81 -0.60
N LYS A 47 8.53 5.01 -1.90
CA LYS A 47 9.16 6.10 -2.65
C LYS A 47 8.20 6.66 -3.70
N HIS A 48 8.44 7.89 -4.14
CA HIS A 48 7.74 8.49 -5.26
C HIS A 48 8.75 8.77 -6.38
N GLU A 49 8.60 8.10 -7.51
CA GLU A 49 9.56 8.15 -8.62
C GLU A 49 8.80 8.11 -9.95
N ASN A 50 9.15 9.02 -10.87
CA ASN A 50 8.53 9.11 -12.20
C ASN A 50 6.98 9.21 -12.16
N GLY A 51 6.43 9.86 -11.14
CA GLY A 51 4.98 9.99 -10.94
C GLY A 51 4.28 8.75 -10.37
N ASN A 52 5.05 7.70 -10.02
CA ASN A 52 4.54 6.50 -9.40
C ASN A 52 4.79 6.51 -7.89
N PHE A 53 3.78 6.12 -7.14
CA PHE A 53 3.88 5.82 -5.72
C PHE A 53 4.22 4.33 -5.55
N ILE A 54 5.48 4.05 -5.22
CA ILE A 54 6.05 2.71 -5.16
C ILE A 54 6.17 2.31 -3.69
N ILE A 55 5.45 1.27 -3.30
CA ILE A 55 5.44 0.73 -1.93
C ILE A 55 6.27 -0.56 -1.94
N GLU A 56 7.29 -0.64 -1.10
CA GLU A 56 8.11 -1.84 -0.95
C GLU A 56 7.33 -2.93 -0.21
N LEU A 57 7.31 -4.13 -0.76
CA LEU A 57 6.71 -5.32 -0.17
C LEU A 57 7.71 -6.48 -0.17
N PRO A 58 8.59 -6.57 0.84
CA PRO A 58 9.52 -7.69 0.96
C PRO A 58 8.79 -9.00 1.22
N ASP A 59 9.37 -10.12 0.76
CA ASP A 59 8.78 -11.47 0.93
C ASP A 59 8.49 -11.81 2.40
N SER A 60 9.33 -11.32 3.33
CA SER A 60 9.13 -11.50 4.78
C SER A 60 7.84 -10.88 5.29
N ILE A 61 7.33 -9.82 4.65
CA ILE A 61 6.04 -9.21 4.98
C ILE A 61 4.92 -9.87 4.17
N ALA A 62 5.18 -10.23 2.90
CA ALA A 62 4.18 -10.87 2.05
C ALA A 62 3.64 -12.18 2.68
N VAL A 63 4.50 -12.96 3.35
CA VAL A 63 4.09 -14.19 4.06
C VAL A 63 3.30 -13.95 5.34
N GLU A 64 3.31 -12.73 5.90
CA GLU A 64 2.54 -12.36 7.10
C GLU A 64 1.10 -11.92 6.75
N ILE A 65 0.79 -11.74 5.46
CA ILE A 65 -0.55 -11.36 5.02
C ILE A 65 -1.52 -12.52 5.27
N PRO A 66 -2.61 -12.31 6.03
CA PRO A 66 -3.51 -13.40 6.46
C PRO A 66 -4.39 -13.99 5.34
N SER A 67 -4.27 -13.50 4.11
CA SER A 67 -5.11 -13.82 2.96
C SER A 67 -4.24 -14.13 1.75
N SER A 68 -4.54 -15.23 1.07
CA SER A 68 -3.87 -15.66 -0.17
C SER A 68 -4.46 -15.02 -1.44
N HIS A 69 -5.62 -14.36 -1.33
CA HIS A 69 -6.39 -13.89 -2.48
C HIS A 69 -6.36 -12.38 -2.68
N ALA A 70 -6.22 -11.62 -1.61
CA ALA A 70 -6.29 -10.17 -1.67
C ALA A 70 -5.61 -9.55 -0.45
N CYS A 71 -5.05 -8.36 -0.65
CA CYS A 71 -4.48 -7.55 0.42
C CYS A 71 -4.91 -6.09 0.27
N VAL A 72 -4.92 -5.38 1.40
CA VAL A 72 -5.34 -3.98 1.44
C VAL A 72 -4.24 -3.15 2.07
N PHE A 73 -3.78 -2.15 1.32
CA PHE A 73 -2.82 -1.15 1.80
C PHE A 73 -3.61 0.07 2.28
N LYS A 74 -3.42 0.45 3.53
CA LYS A 74 -3.91 1.69 4.10
C LYS A 74 -2.85 2.78 3.88
N LEU A 75 -3.24 3.81 3.15
CA LEU A 75 -2.44 4.98 2.81
C LEU A 75 -3.01 6.19 3.55
N CYS A 76 -2.22 6.82 4.41
CA CYS A 76 -2.60 8.07 5.06
C CYS A 76 -1.74 9.21 4.51
N GLY A 77 -2.30 10.43 4.46
CA GLY A 77 -1.57 11.61 3.99
C GLY A 77 -1.32 11.62 2.48
N VAL A 78 -2.30 11.18 1.69
CA VAL A 78 -2.24 11.09 0.22
C VAL A 78 -3.36 11.92 -0.40
N GLU A 79 -3.18 12.36 -1.65
CA GLU A 79 -4.13 13.21 -2.41
C GLU A 79 -4.46 12.68 -3.82
#